data_AF-A0A946KSQ3-F1
#
_entry.id   AF-A0A946KSQ3-F1
#
_cell.length_a   1.000
_cell.length_b   1.000
_cell.length_c   1.000
_cell.angle_alpha   90.00
_cell.angle_beta   90.00
_cell.angle_gamma   90.00
#
_symmetry.space_group_name_H-M   'P 1'
#
loop_
_entity.id
_entity.type
_entity.pdbx_description
1 polymer ?
#
loop_
_entity_poly.entity_id
_entity_poly.type
_entity_poly.pdbx_seq_one_letter_code
_entity_poly.pdbx_strand_id
1 'polypeptide(L)'
;MTLITCPNCGEEENLDGVIKGEPGQETITVTCGSCDLSWVRDRTPTCPTCAATDLRQAARSIVEKSRGTQLSIQAMEVIFLCPACDAADLHTWNQSNTPLRPREMPVDGD
;
A
#
# COMPACT_ATOMS: atom_id res chain seq x y z
N MET A 1 3.22 6.73 -6.30
CA MET A 1 2.50 7.44 -5.21
C MET A 1 1.19 7.92 -5.81
N THR A 2 0.05 7.41 -5.36
CA THR A 2 -1.25 7.83 -5.89
C THR A 2 -1.59 9.19 -5.28
N LEU A 3 -1.43 10.25 -6.08
CA LEU A 3 -1.78 11.62 -5.67
C LEU A 3 -3.30 11.73 -5.51
N ILE A 4 -3.73 12.41 -4.45
CA ILE A 4 -5.15 12.70 -4.18
C ILE A 4 -5.41 14.11 -4.69
N THR A 5 -6.47 14.27 -5.48
CA THR A 5 -6.85 15.56 -6.05
C THR A 5 -8.30 15.87 -5.69
N CYS A 6 -8.63 17.14 -5.47
CA CYS A 6 -10.02 17.56 -5.28
C CYS A 6 -10.84 17.25 -6.55
N PRO A 7 -11.93 16.47 -6.46
CA PRO A 7 -12.69 16.07 -7.66
C PRO A 7 -13.48 17.23 -8.29
N ASN A 8 -13.56 18.39 -7.62
CA ASN A 8 -14.28 19.56 -8.12
C ASN A 8 -13.33 20.61 -8.74
N CYS A 9 -12.25 21.00 -8.04
CA CYS A 9 -11.36 22.06 -8.51
C CYS A 9 -9.94 21.62 -8.88
N GLY A 10 -9.58 20.34 -8.66
CA GLY A 10 -8.25 19.82 -8.97
C GLY A 10 -7.15 20.17 -7.97
N GLU A 11 -7.46 20.81 -6.84
CA GLU A 11 -6.51 21.11 -5.77
C GLU A 11 -5.80 19.83 -5.25
N GLU A 12 -4.49 19.90 -5.03
CA GLU A 12 -3.65 18.76 -4.65
C GLU A 12 -2.91 18.99 -3.32
N GLU A 13 -2.69 20.24 -2.93
CA GLU A 13 -1.86 20.61 -1.78
C GLU A 13 -2.71 21.02 -0.58
N ASN A 14 -3.73 21.84 -0.80
CA ASN A 14 -4.59 22.37 0.27
C ASN A 14 -5.76 21.41 0.61
N LEU A 15 -5.42 20.22 1.11
CA LEU A 15 -6.36 19.16 1.47
C LEU A 15 -6.22 18.79 2.96
N ASP A 16 -7.30 18.88 3.72
CA ASP A 16 -7.37 18.43 5.11
C ASP A 16 -8.06 17.06 5.21
N GLY A 17 -7.52 16.16 6.04
CA GLY A 17 -8.00 14.79 6.17
C GLY A 17 -8.40 14.45 7.60
N VAL A 18 -9.65 14.00 7.79
CA VAL A 18 -10.16 13.55 9.09
C VAL A 18 -10.51 12.06 9.02
N ILE A 19 -9.90 11.27 9.91
CA ILE A 19 -10.18 9.84 10.06
C ILE A 19 -11.27 9.65 11.13
N LYS A 20 -12.32 8.90 10.81
CA LYS A 20 -13.42 8.57 11.75
C LYS A 20 -13.84 7.12 11.62
N GLY A 21 -14.30 6.51 12.71
CA GLY A 21 -14.84 5.15 12.74
C GLY A 21 -14.12 4.26 13.74
N GLU A 22 -14.63 3.05 13.91
CA GLU A 22 -14.01 2.01 14.74
C GLU A 22 -12.75 1.45 14.05
N PRO A 23 -11.79 0.89 14.81
CA PRO A 23 -10.62 0.22 14.24
C PRO A 23 -11.01 -0.84 13.20
N GLY A 24 -10.49 -0.71 11.98
CA GLY A 24 -10.78 -1.60 10.84
C GLY A 24 -11.99 -1.20 10.00
N GLN A 25 -12.74 -0.17 10.41
CA GLN A 25 -13.87 0.40 9.65
C GLN A 25 -13.75 1.91 9.49
N GLU A 26 -12.54 2.46 9.65
CA GLU A 26 -12.35 3.87 9.55
C GLU A 26 -12.74 4.36 8.14
N THR A 27 -13.15 5.61 8.04
CA THR A 27 -13.29 6.39 6.80
C THR A 27 -12.36 7.59 6.87
N ILE A 28 -11.82 8.03 5.72
CA ILE A 28 -11.07 9.29 5.64
C ILE A 28 -11.95 10.27 4.87
N THR A 29 -12.45 11.28 5.54
CA THR A 29 -13.10 12.41 4.88
C THR A 29 -12.03 13.44 4.55
N VAL A 30 -11.94 13.82 3.28
CA VAL A 30 -11.03 14.85 2.80
C VAL A 30 -11.84 16.11 2.53
N THR A 31 -11.33 17.27 2.95
CA THR A 31 -11.91 18.58 2.70
C THR A 31 -10.92 19.43 1.93
N CYS A 32 -11.35 20.00 0.80
CA CYS A 32 -10.53 20.91 0.01
C CYS A 32 -10.60 22.32 0.60
N GLY A 33 -9.47 22.90 0.97
CA GLY A 33 -9.41 24.28 1.48
C GLY A 33 -9.57 25.36 0.41
N SER A 34 -9.60 25.00 -0.88
CA SER A 34 -9.73 25.95 -1.99
C SER A 34 -11.17 26.07 -2.51
N CYS A 35 -12.01 25.05 -2.34
CA CYS A 35 -13.43 25.09 -2.78
C CYS A 35 -14.44 24.51 -1.77
N ASP A 36 -13.98 24.17 -0.56
CA ASP A 36 -14.77 23.63 0.56
C ASP A 36 -15.48 22.30 0.29
N LEU A 37 -15.26 21.65 -0.85
CA LEU A 37 -15.81 20.32 -1.10
C LEU A 37 -15.24 19.32 -0.11
N SER A 38 -16.13 18.55 0.52
CA SER A 38 -15.78 17.43 1.38
C SER A 38 -16.26 16.12 0.77
N TRP A 39 -15.40 15.10 0.75
CA TRP A 39 -15.71 13.78 0.18
C TRP A 39 -15.02 12.65 0.95
N VAL A 40 -15.56 11.43 0.86
CA VAL A 40 -14.92 10.24 1.42
C VAL A 40 -13.88 9.73 0.44
N ARG A 41 -12.63 9.58 0.88
CA ARG A 41 -11.57 8.95 0.09
C ARG A 41 -11.81 7.45 0.01
N ASP A 42 -11.96 6.95 -1.21
CA ASP A 42 -11.97 5.51 -1.44
C ASP A 42 -10.58 4.91 -1.12
N ARG A 43 -10.58 3.93 -0.22
CA ARG A 43 -9.38 3.20 0.23
C ARG A 43 -9.26 1.81 -0.38
N THR A 44 -10.21 1.44 -1.25
CA THR A 44 -10.20 0.15 -1.93
C THR A 44 -8.90 0.04 -2.73
N PRO A 45 -8.03 -0.92 -2.42
CA PRO A 45 -6.78 -1.07 -3.15
C PRO A 45 -7.10 -1.51 -4.57
N THR A 46 -6.40 -0.93 -5.55
CA THR A 46 -6.54 -1.25 -6.97
C THR A 46 -5.19 -1.62 -7.55
N CYS A 47 -5.18 -2.52 -8.53
CA CYS A 47 -3.95 -2.88 -9.22
C CYS A 47 -3.42 -1.65 -9.96
N PRO A 48 -2.16 -1.21 -9.72
CA PRO A 48 -1.61 -0.03 -10.41
C PRO A 48 -1.39 -0.26 -11.91
N THR A 49 -1.45 -1.52 -12.37
CA THR A 49 -1.23 -1.89 -13.78
C THR A 49 -2.53 -2.06 -14.56
N CYS A 50 -3.51 -2.76 -13.99
CA CYS A 50 -4.77 -3.09 -14.70
C CYS A 50 -6.04 -2.54 -14.05
N ALA A 51 -5.92 -1.76 -12.96
CA ALA A 51 -7.02 -1.19 -12.18
C ALA A 51 -8.00 -2.21 -11.56
N ALA A 52 -7.71 -3.51 -11.61
CA ALA A 52 -8.54 -4.52 -10.97
C ALA A 52 -8.67 -4.30 -9.46
N THR A 53 -9.86 -4.57 -8.94
CA THR A 53 -10.21 -4.46 -7.51
C THR A 53 -10.22 -5.81 -6.79
N ASP A 54 -10.25 -6.94 -7.51
CA ASP A 54 -10.08 -8.28 -6.93
C ASP A 54 -8.58 -8.53 -6.65
N LEU A 55 -8.11 -7.96 -5.55
CA LEU A 55 -6.73 -8.14 -5.08
C LEU A 55 -6.69 -9.09 -3.89
N ARG A 56 -5.61 -9.87 -3.82
CA ARG A 56 -5.36 -10.79 -2.71
C ARG A 56 -4.37 -10.19 -1.73
N GLN A 57 -4.79 -10.09 -0.48
CA GLN A 57 -3.93 -9.66 0.61
C GLN A 57 -2.85 -10.73 0.87
N ALA A 58 -1.59 -10.30 0.96
CA ALA A 58 -0.46 -11.15 1.30
C ALA A 58 0.48 -10.41 2.28
N ALA A 59 1.42 -11.15 2.87
CA ALA A 59 2.47 -10.56 3.71
C ALA A 59 3.80 -10.58 2.97
N ARG A 60 4.55 -9.48 3.05
CA ARG A 60 5.93 -9.37 2.56
C ARG A 60 6.85 -9.00 3.70
N SER A 61 8.03 -9.63 3.76
CA SER A 61 9.04 -9.26 4.75
C SER A 61 9.82 -8.04 4.30
N ILE A 62 10.17 -7.20 5.28
CA ILE A 62 11.14 -6.12 5.16
C ILE A 62 12.37 -6.59 5.92
N VAL A 63 13.50 -6.68 5.22
CA VAL A 63 14.77 -7.13 5.80
C VAL A 63 15.78 -5.99 5.76
N GLU A 64 16.64 -5.95 6.77
CA GLU A 64 17.80 -5.07 6.80
C GLU A 64 19.06 -5.88 7.10
N LYS A 65 20.19 -5.33 6.65
CA LYS A 65 21.49 -5.87 6.98
C LYS A 65 21.81 -5.52 8.44
N SER A 66 22.02 -6.55 9.25
CA SER A 66 22.54 -6.41 10.60
C SER A 66 24.08 -6.34 10.59
N ARG A 67 24.74 -6.52 11.74
CA ARG A 67 26.22 -6.52 11.79
C ARG A 67 26.78 -7.67 10.95
N GLY A 68 27.80 -7.40 10.14
CA GLY A 68 28.41 -8.41 9.26
C GLY A 68 27.58 -8.65 8.00
N THR A 69 27.45 -9.88 7.51
CA THR A 69 26.70 -10.24 6.28
C THR A 69 25.28 -10.76 6.55
N GLN A 70 24.82 -10.72 7.80
CA GLN A 70 23.54 -11.30 8.18
C GLN A 70 22.37 -10.36 7.86
N LEU A 71 21.37 -10.88 7.14
CA LEU A 71 20.07 -10.23 6.94
C LEU A 71 19.09 -10.66 8.04
N SER A 72 18.35 -9.71 8.57
CA SER A 72 17.32 -9.94 9.59
C SER A 72 16.00 -9.33 9.15
N ILE A 73 14.89 -10.04 9.36
CA ILE A 73 13.54 -9.49 9.18
C ILE A 73 13.32 -8.44 10.27
N GLN A 74 13.07 -7.20 9.86
CA GLN A 74 12.74 -6.09 10.77
C GLN A 74 11.24 -5.94 10.93
N ALA A 75 10.48 -6.15 9.85
CA ALA A 75 9.04 -5.99 9.84
C ALA A 75 8.38 -6.87 8.77
N MET A 76 7.05 -6.92 8.84
CA MET A 76 6.20 -7.44 7.77
C MET A 76 5.25 -6.33 7.32
N GLU A 77 5.05 -6.21 6.03
CA GLU A 77 4.04 -5.34 5.45
C GLU A 77 2.92 -6.16 4.82
N VAL A 78 1.72 -5.59 4.87
CA VAL A 78 0.57 -6.10 4.14
C VAL A 78 0.62 -5.54 2.72
N ILE A 79 0.62 -6.43 1.72
CA ILE A 79 0.58 -6.06 0.30
C ILE A 79 -0.67 -6.63 -0.37
N PHE A 80 -1.02 -6.08 -1.52
CA PHE A 80 -2.15 -6.53 -2.33
C PHE A 80 -1.63 -7.02 -3.70
N LEU A 81 -1.87 -8.29 -4.00
CA LEU A 81 -1.43 -8.96 -5.22
C LEU A 81 -2.60 -9.05 -6.22
N CYS A 82 -2.37 -8.60 -7.45
CA CYS A 82 -3.29 -8.80 -8.54
C CYS A 82 -3.14 -10.22 -9.10
N PRO A 83 -4.23 -11.01 -9.22
CA PRO A 83 -4.16 -12.35 -9.80
C PRO A 83 -3.63 -12.39 -11.24
N ALA A 84 -3.78 -11.31 -12.00
CA ALA A 84 -3.29 -11.19 -13.37
C ALA A 84 -1.85 -10.65 -13.44
N CYS A 85 -1.55 -9.55 -12.74
CA CYS A 85 -0.25 -8.88 -12.86
C CYS A 85 0.84 -9.49 -11.96
N ASP A 86 0.47 -10.06 -10.82
CA ASP A 86 1.39 -10.58 -9.80
C ASP A 86 1.29 -12.11 -9.66
N ALA A 87 0.92 -12.81 -10.75
CA ALA A 87 0.60 -14.23 -10.72
C ALA A 87 1.71 -15.12 -10.12
N ALA A 88 2.99 -14.79 -10.34
CA ALA A 88 4.12 -15.53 -9.81
C ALA A 88 4.28 -15.36 -8.28
N ASP A 89 4.13 -14.14 -7.78
CA ASP A 89 4.15 -13.83 -6.34
C ASP A 89 2.93 -14.47 -5.66
N LEU A 90 1.76 -14.40 -6.29
CA LEU A 90 0.55 -15.04 -5.77
C LEU A 90 0.67 -16.56 -5.73
N HIS A 91 1.28 -17.19 -6.74
CA HIS A 91 1.58 -18.62 -6.73
C HIS A 91 2.50 -19.00 -5.58
N THR A 92 3.57 -18.24 -5.38
CA THR A 92 4.52 -18.45 -4.28
C THR A 92 3.83 -18.31 -2.92
N TRP A 93 3.00 -17.28 -2.75
CA TRP A 93 2.24 -17.04 -1.53
C TRP A 93 1.28 -18.20 -1.22
N ASN A 94 0.54 -18.68 -2.22
CA ASN A 94 -0.43 -19.77 -2.04
C ASN A 94 0.21 -21.12 -1.69
N GLN A 95 1.49 -21.30 -1.99
CA GLN A 95 2.24 -22.54 -1.70
C GLN A 95 3.14 -22.43 -0.47
N SER A 96 3.33 -21.21 0.07
CA SER A 96 4.26 -20.94 1.16
C SER A 96 3.53 -20.64 2.45
N ASN A 97 4.11 -21.10 3.56
CA ASN A 97 3.71 -20.67 4.91
C ASN A 97 4.61 -19.54 5.45
N THR A 98 5.40 -18.91 4.58
CA THR A 98 6.26 -17.77 4.94
C THR A 98 5.91 -16.53 4.11
N PRO A 99 6.13 -15.32 4.65
CA PRO A 99 5.99 -14.08 3.88
C PRO A 99 6.78 -14.11 2.57
N LEU A 100 6.29 -13.38 1.58
CA LEU A 100 7.03 -13.11 0.36
C LEU A 100 8.34 -12.38 0.68
N ARG A 101 9.38 -12.65 -0.12
CA ARG A 101 10.66 -11.97 0.03
C ARG A 101 10.53 -10.48 -0.28
N PRO A 102 11.44 -9.64 0.25
CA PRO A 102 11.52 -8.24 -0.14
C PRO A 102 11.67 -8.10 -1.65
N ARG A 103 11.10 -7.03 -2.21
CA ARG A 103 11.20 -6.74 -3.66
C ARG A 103 12.63 -6.39 -4.07
N GLU A 104 13.33 -5.69 -3.18
CA GLU A 104 14.73 -5.30 -3.34
C GLU A 104 15.49 -5.79 -2.12
N MET A 105 16.64 -6.42 -2.35
CA MET A 105 17.52 -6.87 -1.28
C MET A 105 18.38 -5.69 -0.82
N PRO A 106 18.61 -5.50 0.50
CA PRO A 106 19.57 -4.51 0.96
C PRO A 106 20.93 -4.74 0.30
N VAL A 107 21.46 -3.72 -0.36
CA VAL A 107 22.83 -3.72 -0.89
C VAL A 107 23.80 -3.24 0.17
N ASP A 108 25.05 -3.63 0.05
CA ASP A 108 26.10 -3.11 0.91
C ASP A 108 26.23 -1.60 0.68
N GLY A 109 26.14 -0.80 1.75
CA GLY A 109 26.58 0.59 1.70
C GLY A 109 28.09 0.63 1.52
N ASP A 110 28.56 1.42 0.56
CA ASP A 110 29.98 1.72 0.31
C ASP A 110 30.69 2.25 1.58
#